data_AF-A0A8J6S4B2-F1
#
_entry.id   AF-A0A8J6S4B2-F1
#
_cell.length_a   1.000
_cell.length_b   1.000
_cell.length_c   1.000
_cell.angle_alpha   90.00
_cell.angle_beta   90.00
_cell.angle_gamma   90.00
#
_symmetry.space_group_name_H-M   'P 1'
#
loop_
_entity.id
_entity.type
_entity.pdbx_description
1 polymer ?
#
loop_
_entity_poly.entity_id
_entity_poly.type
_entity_poly.pdbx_seq_one_letter_code
_entity_poly.pdbx_strand_id
1 'polypeptide(L)'
;MVIRIWRILTTFSILSSLGAIASPALSESTKIDLFLSPNSNQPYENVVEEAETVATISIDQELSQSPETTQIYLRVFGDVKGQIVPVLFSKVSRSDWQQDPRIHRWTRYFITSGLLLGFDNSSVSPTNIAPTRSRIRLEDDPGFRDD
;
A
#
# COMPACT_ATOMS: atom_id res chain seq x y z
N MET A 1 50.42 18.36 -70.20
CA MET A 1 51.02 18.14 -68.86
C MET A 1 49.91 18.31 -67.84
N VAL A 2 49.58 17.25 -67.10
CA VAL A 2 48.34 17.08 -66.32
C VAL A 2 48.53 17.61 -64.90
N ILE A 3 47.59 18.40 -64.38
CA ILE A 3 47.53 18.74 -62.95
C ILE A 3 46.22 18.15 -62.41
N ARG A 4 46.35 17.05 -61.65
CA ARG A 4 45.26 16.37 -60.94
C ARG A 4 44.97 17.13 -59.65
N ILE A 5 43.76 17.69 -59.53
CA ILE A 5 43.29 18.35 -58.31
C ILE A 5 42.61 17.29 -57.45
N TRP A 6 43.21 17.01 -56.29
CA TRP A 6 42.76 15.97 -55.36
C TRP A 6 41.59 16.51 -54.53
N ARG A 7 40.41 15.88 -54.63
CA ARG A 7 39.21 16.25 -53.87
C ARG A 7 39.37 15.80 -52.41
N ILE A 8 39.43 16.74 -51.49
CA ILE A 8 39.41 16.48 -50.04
C ILE A 8 37.95 16.20 -49.66
N LEU A 9 37.63 14.93 -49.40
CA LEU A 9 36.35 14.57 -48.76
C LEU A 9 36.49 14.82 -47.25
N THR A 10 35.93 15.92 -46.76
CA THR A 10 35.74 16.16 -45.32
C THR A 10 34.49 15.40 -44.85
N THR A 11 34.69 14.32 -44.10
CA THR A 11 33.60 13.60 -43.44
C THR A 11 33.16 14.38 -42.21
N PHE A 12 31.98 15.00 -42.27
CA PHE A 12 31.32 15.63 -41.13
C PHE A 12 30.59 14.53 -40.33
N SER A 13 31.25 13.93 -39.34
CA SER A 13 30.61 13.00 -38.42
C SER A 13 29.77 13.81 -37.42
N ILE A 14 28.48 13.93 -37.68
CA ILE A 14 27.50 14.49 -36.75
C ILE A 14 27.29 13.47 -35.64
N LEU A 15 27.88 13.72 -34.47
CA LEU A 15 27.67 12.94 -33.27
C LEU A 15 26.30 13.31 -32.68
N SER A 16 25.24 12.67 -33.16
CA SER A 16 23.91 12.78 -32.55
C SER A 16 23.90 12.03 -31.23
N SER A 17 24.14 12.74 -30.13
CA SER A 17 23.87 12.26 -28.78
C SER A 17 22.35 12.14 -28.60
N LEU A 18 21.84 10.92 -28.75
CA LEU A 18 20.43 10.60 -28.48
C LEU A 18 20.22 10.59 -26.97
N GLY A 19 19.72 11.70 -26.42
CA GLY A 19 19.28 11.77 -25.03
C GLY A 19 18.01 10.95 -24.85
N ALA A 20 18.06 9.91 -24.03
CA ALA A 20 16.86 9.19 -23.61
C ALA A 20 16.02 10.12 -22.72
N ILE A 21 14.88 10.57 -23.25
CA ILE A 21 13.89 11.33 -22.47
C ILE A 21 13.14 10.29 -21.64
N ALA A 22 13.48 10.17 -20.36
CA ALA A 22 12.72 9.34 -19.44
C ALA A 22 11.40 10.07 -19.12
N SER A 23 10.27 9.52 -19.56
CA SER A 23 8.95 10.03 -19.18
C SER A 23 8.75 9.83 -17.67
N PRO A 24 8.32 10.86 -16.92
CA PRO A 24 7.97 10.66 -15.52
C PRO A 24 6.76 9.73 -15.46
N ALA A 25 6.92 8.57 -14.81
CA ALA A 25 5.80 7.69 -14.52
C ALA A 25 4.86 8.42 -13.55
N LEU A 26 3.66 8.76 -14.02
CA LEU A 26 2.61 9.30 -13.17
C LEU A 26 2.16 8.18 -12.22
N SER A 27 2.34 8.37 -10.92
CA SER A 27 1.80 7.45 -9.92
C SER A 27 0.30 7.67 -9.81
N GLU A 28 -0.49 6.77 -10.40
CA GLU A 28 -1.95 6.77 -10.23
C GLU A 28 -2.33 5.92 -9.01
N SER A 29 -3.14 6.50 -8.13
CA SER A 29 -3.62 5.84 -6.91
C SER A 29 -5.12 5.66 -6.94
N THR A 30 -5.59 4.44 -6.70
CA THR A 30 -7.01 4.09 -6.68
C THR A 30 -7.53 3.92 -5.26
N LYS A 31 -8.77 4.34 -5.01
CA LYS A 31 -9.50 4.10 -3.76
C LYS A 31 -10.69 3.18 -4.02
N ILE A 32 -10.82 2.12 -3.22
CA ILE A 32 -11.89 1.12 -3.33
C ILE A 32 -12.59 1.01 -1.98
N ASP A 33 -13.91 1.22 -1.97
CA ASP A 33 -14.74 1.02 -0.78
C ASP A 33 -15.71 -0.13 -1.05
N LEU A 34 -15.64 -1.18 -0.22
CA LEU A 34 -16.41 -2.42 -0.33
C LEU A 34 -17.34 -2.56 0.88
N PHE A 35 -18.53 -3.13 0.68
CA PHE A 35 -19.52 -3.32 1.72
C PHE A 35 -19.93 -4.78 1.81
N LEU A 36 -19.86 -5.33 3.02
CA LEU A 36 -20.31 -6.67 3.36
C LEU A 36 -21.56 -6.57 4.21
N SER A 37 -22.46 -7.53 4.07
CA SER A 37 -23.63 -7.68 4.95
C SER A 37 -23.54 -9.02 5.69
N PRO A 38 -22.59 -9.15 6.65
CA PRO A 38 -22.36 -10.41 7.33
C PRO A 38 -23.54 -10.79 8.22
N ASN A 39 -23.76 -12.10 8.38
CA ASN A 39 -24.76 -12.59 9.33
C ASN A 39 -24.30 -12.30 10.77
N SER A 40 -25.18 -11.76 11.62
CA SER A 40 -24.83 -11.41 13.01
C SER A 40 -24.62 -12.63 13.93
N ASN A 41 -24.96 -13.85 13.48
CA ASN A 41 -24.87 -15.06 14.30
C ASN A 41 -23.51 -15.78 14.21
N GLN A 42 -22.56 -15.26 13.44
CA GLN A 42 -21.22 -15.84 13.28
C GLN A 42 -20.19 -15.08 14.14
N PRO A 43 -19.03 -15.68 14.47
CA PRO A 43 -17.95 -14.94 15.12
C PRO A 43 -17.40 -13.82 14.22
N TYR A 44 -16.84 -12.77 14.83
CA TYR A 44 -16.31 -11.61 14.09
C TYR A 44 -15.16 -12.00 13.16
N GLU A 45 -14.38 -13.00 13.54
CA GLU A 45 -13.27 -13.56 12.77
C GLU A 45 -13.72 -14.00 11.36
N ASN A 46 -14.91 -14.60 11.23
CA ASN A 46 -15.45 -15.00 9.93
C ASN A 46 -15.73 -13.78 9.04
N VAL A 47 -16.17 -12.67 9.64
CA VAL A 47 -16.39 -11.40 8.90
C VAL A 47 -15.06 -10.84 8.41
N VAL A 48 -14.00 -10.97 9.22
CA VAL A 48 -12.65 -10.56 8.82
C VAL A 48 -12.13 -11.43 7.68
N GLU A 49 -12.30 -12.75 7.73
CA GLU A 49 -11.89 -13.67 6.66
C GLU A 49 -12.64 -13.40 5.34
N GLU A 50 -13.94 -13.14 5.42
CA GLU A 50 -14.74 -12.74 4.25
C GLU A 50 -14.23 -11.41 3.67
N ALA A 51 -13.97 -10.42 4.52
CA ALA A 51 -13.42 -9.13 4.12
C ALA A 51 -12.06 -9.26 3.43
N GLU A 52 -11.17 -10.11 3.94
CA GLU A 52 -9.88 -10.40 3.30
C GLU A 52 -10.06 -11.04 1.93
N THR A 53 -11.00 -11.97 1.80
CA THR A 53 -11.28 -12.67 0.55
C THR A 53 -11.76 -11.69 -0.53
N VAL A 54 -12.76 -10.87 -0.22
CA VAL A 54 -13.32 -9.89 -1.18
C VAL A 54 -12.28 -8.81 -1.51
N ALA A 55 -11.49 -8.37 -0.53
CA ALA A 55 -10.45 -7.39 -0.75
C ALA A 55 -9.31 -7.92 -1.63
N THR A 56 -8.90 -9.17 -1.45
CA THR A 56 -7.89 -9.83 -2.29
C THR A 56 -8.35 -9.87 -3.74
N ILE A 57 -9.57 -10.37 -3.98
CA ILE A 57 -10.17 -10.43 -5.32
C ILE A 57 -10.23 -9.04 -5.97
N SER A 58 -10.60 -8.03 -5.20
CA SER A 58 -10.74 -6.65 -5.70
C SER A 58 -9.39 -6.03 -6.05
N ILE A 59 -8.34 -6.29 -5.27
CA ILE A 59 -6.98 -5.83 -5.56
C ILE A 59 -6.45 -6.51 -6.83
N ASP A 60 -6.60 -7.83 -6.95
CA ASP A 60 -6.18 -8.57 -8.13
C ASP A 60 -6.90 -8.07 -9.39
N GLN A 61 -8.20 -7.81 -9.29
CA GLN A 61 -8.99 -7.28 -10.38
C GLN A 61 -8.53 -5.88 -10.79
N GLU A 62 -8.39 -4.96 -9.84
CA GLU A 62 -7.96 -3.58 -10.11
C GLU A 62 -6.57 -3.54 -10.74
N LEU A 63 -5.61 -4.29 -10.19
CA LEU A 63 -4.25 -4.32 -10.75
C LEU A 63 -4.21 -4.97 -12.14
N SER A 64 -5.13 -5.87 -12.45
CA SER A 64 -5.24 -6.50 -13.78
C SER A 64 -5.92 -5.59 -14.80
N GLN A 65 -6.91 -4.81 -14.39
CA GLN A 65 -7.73 -3.96 -15.28
C GLN A 65 -7.11 -2.57 -15.51
N SER A 66 -6.39 -2.05 -14.53
CA SER A 66 -5.82 -0.70 -14.53
C SER A 66 -4.30 -0.75 -14.43
N PRO A 67 -3.56 -0.94 -15.55
CA PRO A 67 -2.09 -1.08 -15.52
C PRO A 67 -1.38 0.16 -14.97
N GLU A 68 -1.98 1.34 -15.12
CA GLU A 68 -1.48 2.61 -14.61
C GLU A 68 -1.59 2.72 -13.07
N THR A 69 -2.48 1.94 -12.44
CA THR A 69 -2.65 1.94 -10.98
C THR A 69 -1.38 1.40 -10.32
N THR A 70 -0.72 2.27 -9.55
CA THR A 70 0.51 1.98 -8.81
C THR A 70 0.26 1.71 -7.33
N GLN A 71 -0.81 2.27 -6.78
CA GLN A 71 -1.14 2.20 -5.36
C GLN A 71 -2.64 2.04 -5.17
N ILE A 72 -3.05 1.10 -4.32
CA ILE A 72 -4.45 0.87 -3.94
C ILE A 72 -4.65 1.20 -2.47
N TYR A 73 -5.75 1.89 -2.19
CA TYR A 73 -6.29 2.16 -0.85
C TYR A 73 -7.67 1.52 -0.78
N LEU A 74 -7.79 0.39 -0.08
CA LEU A 74 -9.02 -0.39 -0.01
C LEU A 74 -9.60 -0.35 1.40
N ARG A 75 -10.89 -0.07 1.53
CA ARG A 75 -11.64 -0.24 2.78
C ARG A 75 -12.76 -1.25 2.58
N VAL A 76 -12.91 -2.14 3.56
CA VAL A 76 -14.08 -3.00 3.65
C VAL A 76 -14.90 -2.57 4.84
N PHE A 77 -16.19 -2.37 4.64
CA PHE A 77 -17.17 -2.04 5.65
C PHE A 77 -18.07 -3.24 5.90
N GLY A 78 -18.45 -3.45 7.16
CA GLY A 78 -19.52 -4.37 7.54
C GLY A 78 -20.78 -3.57 7.81
N ASP A 79 -21.90 -4.01 7.24
CA ASP A 79 -23.25 -3.53 7.50
C ASP A 79 -24.04 -4.64 8.20
N VAL A 80 -24.30 -4.44 9.50
CA VAL A 80 -25.19 -5.32 10.26
C VAL A 80 -26.35 -4.47 10.77
N LYS A 81 -27.57 -4.80 10.32
CA LYS A 81 -28.82 -4.14 10.74
C LYS A 81 -28.79 -2.60 10.54
N GLY A 82 -28.12 -2.12 9.49
CA GLY A 82 -28.00 -0.69 9.19
C GLY A 82 -26.87 0.02 9.94
N GLN A 83 -26.08 -0.70 10.74
CA GLN A 83 -24.87 -0.18 11.36
C GLN A 83 -23.68 -0.47 10.45
N ILE A 84 -23.15 0.58 9.81
CA ILE A 84 -21.98 0.50 8.93
C ILE A 84 -20.72 0.84 9.73
N VAL A 85 -19.74 -0.07 9.76
CA VAL A 85 -18.44 0.17 10.39
C VAL A 85 -17.31 -0.39 9.52
N PRO A 86 -16.10 0.21 9.56
CA PRO A 86 -14.95 -0.34 8.84
C PRO A 86 -14.51 -1.66 9.48
N VAL A 87 -14.27 -2.70 8.69
CA VAL A 87 -13.74 -4.00 9.14
C VAL A 87 -12.23 -4.03 8.95
N LEU A 88 -11.76 -3.65 7.77
CA LEU A 88 -10.34 -3.57 7.45
C LEU A 88 -10.02 -2.42 6.50
N PHE A 89 -8.75 -2.02 6.53
CA PHE A 89 -8.17 -1.07 5.59
C PHE A 89 -6.85 -1.63 5.07
N SER A 90 -6.72 -1.74 3.75
CA SER A 90 -5.50 -2.17 3.08
C SER A 90 -4.90 -1.01 2.28
N LYS A 91 -3.58 -0.86 2.39
CA LYS A 91 -2.80 0.06 1.55
C LYS A 91 -1.66 -0.74 0.94
N VAL A 92 -1.72 -0.97 -0.36
CA VAL A 92 -0.72 -1.80 -1.06
C VAL A 92 -0.32 -1.20 -2.40
N SER A 93 0.97 -1.25 -2.72
CA SER A 93 1.48 -0.88 -4.03
C SER A 93 1.47 -2.09 -4.98
N ARG A 94 1.47 -1.85 -6.28
CA ARG A 94 1.56 -2.93 -7.29
C ARG A 94 2.81 -3.79 -7.08
N SER A 95 3.96 -3.16 -6.84
CA SER A 95 5.22 -3.88 -6.61
C SER A 95 5.18 -4.73 -5.35
N ASP A 96 4.60 -4.21 -4.27
CA ASP A 96 4.44 -4.95 -3.02
C ASP A 96 3.52 -6.16 -3.19
N TRP A 97 2.40 -5.97 -3.88
CA TRP A 97 1.43 -7.04 -4.15
C TRP A 97 2.01 -8.14 -5.05
N GLN A 98 2.78 -7.77 -6.07
CA GLN A 98 3.48 -8.73 -6.93
C GLN A 98 4.56 -9.51 -6.17
N GLN A 99 5.20 -8.88 -5.18
CA GLN A 99 6.19 -9.55 -4.32
C GLN A 99 5.53 -10.49 -3.31
N ASP A 100 4.42 -10.07 -2.71
CA ASP A 100 3.69 -10.86 -1.72
C ASP A 100 2.18 -10.54 -1.74
N PRO A 101 1.35 -11.39 -2.39
CA PRO A 101 -0.09 -11.17 -2.52
C PRO A 101 -0.88 -11.56 -1.26
N ARG A 102 -0.23 -11.71 -0.10
CA ARG A 102 -0.91 -11.99 1.16
C ARG A 102 -1.45 -10.71 1.78
N ILE A 103 -2.76 -10.53 1.68
CA ILE A 103 -3.45 -9.29 2.10
C ILE A 103 -3.20 -8.86 3.54
N HIS A 104 -3.06 -9.79 4.47
CA HIS A 104 -2.80 -9.47 5.89
C HIS A 104 -1.51 -8.68 6.13
N ARG A 105 -0.53 -8.72 5.21
CA ARG A 105 0.72 -7.94 5.33
C ARG A 105 0.52 -6.44 5.08
N TRP A 106 -0.54 -6.09 4.36
CA TRP A 106 -0.84 -4.74 3.89
C TRP A 106 -2.05 -4.13 4.61
N THR A 107 -2.60 -4.86 5.57
CA THR A 107 -3.92 -4.61 6.13
C THR A 107 -3.86 -4.23 7.60
N ARG A 108 -4.66 -3.24 7.96
CA ARG A 108 -5.00 -2.88 9.34
C ARG A 108 -6.44 -3.27 9.63
N TYR A 109 -6.64 -4.00 10.72
CA TYR A 109 -7.95 -4.48 11.17
C TYR A 109 -8.54 -3.55 12.22
N PHE A 110 -9.86 -3.40 12.21
CA PHE A 110 -10.61 -2.61 13.18
C PHE A 110 -11.28 -3.52 14.20
N ILE A 111 -10.52 -3.99 15.20
CA ILE A 111 -11.02 -4.94 16.21
C ILE A 111 -12.25 -4.42 16.98
N THR A 112 -12.32 -3.10 17.21
CA THR A 112 -13.48 -2.46 17.86
C THR A 112 -14.77 -2.54 17.03
N SER A 113 -14.69 -2.87 15.75
CA SER A 113 -15.87 -3.01 14.90
C SER A 113 -16.69 -4.23 15.25
N GLY A 114 -16.08 -5.29 15.79
CA GLY A 114 -16.81 -6.44 16.33
C GLY A 114 -17.81 -6.03 17.42
N LEU A 115 -17.31 -5.23 18.39
CA LEU A 115 -18.13 -4.62 19.44
C LEU A 115 -19.29 -3.78 18.89
N LEU A 116 -19.00 -2.92 17.91
CA LEU A 116 -20.00 -2.01 17.35
C LEU A 116 -21.07 -2.72 16.52
N LEU A 117 -20.73 -3.87 15.94
CA LEU A 117 -21.66 -4.71 15.18
C LEU A 117 -22.43 -5.71 16.06
N GLY A 118 -22.15 -5.73 17.37
CA GLY A 118 -22.85 -6.59 18.34
C GLY A 118 -22.33 -8.03 18.40
N PHE A 119 -21.09 -8.29 17.99
CA PHE A 119 -20.41 -9.57 18.22
C PHE A 119 -19.88 -9.61 19.67
N ASP A 120 -20.20 -10.67 20.42
CA ASP A 120 -19.74 -10.85 21.81
C ASP A 120 -18.26 -11.24 21.86
N ASN A 121 -17.42 -10.41 22.49
CA ASN A 121 -15.98 -10.69 22.60
C ASN A 121 -15.70 -11.66 23.76
N SER A 122 -15.79 -12.94 23.48
CA SER A 122 -15.05 -13.93 24.27
C SER A 122 -13.68 -14.10 23.61
N SER A 123 -12.67 -13.39 24.13
CA SER A 123 -11.23 -13.47 23.77
C SER A 123 -10.69 -12.45 22.76
N VAL A 124 -10.45 -11.22 23.22
CA VAL A 124 -9.34 -10.41 22.69
C VAL A 124 -8.34 -10.15 23.82
N SER A 125 -7.29 -10.98 23.90
CA SER A 125 -6.09 -10.65 24.67
C SER A 125 -5.34 -9.54 23.91
N PRO A 126 -5.07 -8.38 24.51
CA PRO A 126 -4.36 -7.29 23.85
C PRO A 126 -2.87 -7.65 23.70
N THR A 127 -2.53 -8.44 22.68
CA THR A 127 -1.13 -8.70 22.33
C THR A 127 -0.59 -7.56 21.46
N ASN A 128 0.18 -6.71 22.13
CA ASN A 128 1.26 -5.88 21.62
C ASN A 128 0.90 -4.68 20.71
N ILE A 129 0.27 -3.67 21.32
CA ILE A 129 0.63 -2.28 21.02
C ILE A 129 1.58 -1.82 22.12
N ALA A 130 2.85 -2.24 22.07
CA ALA A 130 3.88 -1.49 22.75
C ALA A 130 4.20 -0.26 21.88
N PRO A 131 3.86 0.97 22.27
CA PRO A 131 4.59 2.10 21.76
C PRO A 131 6.01 1.95 22.30
N THR A 132 6.95 1.53 21.45
CA THR A 132 8.37 1.84 21.67
C THR A 132 8.49 3.35 21.55
N ARG A 133 8.11 4.04 22.62
CA ARG A 133 8.57 5.39 22.89
C ARG A 133 10.07 5.21 23.05
N SER A 134 10.82 5.54 22.00
CA SER A 134 12.23 5.86 22.12
C SER A 134 12.32 7.02 23.10
N ARG A 135 12.35 6.68 24.40
CA ARG A 135 12.86 7.55 25.44
C ARG A 135 14.33 7.66 25.05
N ILE A 136 14.64 8.69 24.27
CA ILE A 136 15.99 9.25 24.25
C ILE A 136 16.23 9.59 25.72
N ARG A 137 16.89 8.68 26.42
CA ARG A 137 17.41 8.86 27.77
C ARG A 137 18.56 9.85 27.60
N LEU A 138 18.21 11.12 27.49
CA LEU A 138 19.12 12.24 27.65
C LEU A 138 19.37 12.39 29.16
N GLU A 139 19.84 11.32 29.80
CA GLU A 139 20.01 11.21 31.25
C GLU A 139 21.42 10.71 31.60
N ASP A 140 22.37 10.99 30.71
CA ASP A 140 23.81 10.82 30.93
C ASP A 140 24.53 12.08 30.40
N ASP A 141 24.00 13.26 30.74
CA ASP A 141 24.74 14.52 30.60
C ASP A 141 25.56 14.75 31.90
N PRO A 142 26.91 14.65 31.85
CA PRO A 142 27.76 14.84 33.03
C PRO A 142 27.84 16.30 33.52
N GLY A 143 27.13 17.26 32.90
CA GLY A 143 27.19 18.68 33.24
C GLY A 143 26.37 19.14 34.47
N PHE A 144 25.64 18.26 35.16
CA PHE A 144 24.70 18.66 36.22
C PHE A 144 25.24 18.49 37.66
N ARG A 145 26.53 18.66 37.87
CA ARG A 145 27.13 18.67 39.21
C ARG A 145 28.04 19.88 39.35
N ASP A 146 27.48 21.05 39.67
CA ASP A 146 28.22 22.16 40.26
C ASP A 146 27.27 23.20 40.91
N ASP A 147 26.50 22.79 41.92
CA ASP A 147 25.75 23.70 42.82
C ASP A 147 25.59 23.10 44.22
#